data_AF-A0A8T9Q3U7-F1
#
_entry.id   AF-A0A8T9Q3U7-F1
#
_cell.length_a   1.000
_cell.length_b   1.000
_cell.length_c   1.000
_cell.angle_alpha   90.00
_cell.angle_beta   90.00
_cell.angle_gamma   90.00
#
_symmetry.space_group_name_H-M   'P 1'
#
loop_
_entity.id
_entity.type
_entity.pdbx_description
1 polymer ?
#
loop_
_entity_poly.entity_id
_entity_poly.type
_entity_poly.pdbx_seq_one_letter_code
_entity_poly.pdbx_strand_id
1 'polypeptide(L)'
;MVLPRLRPRLRRVALGPNDDTPDYGTCECCGAQFGVDDYSVESSRSFRQQWLAEDAAWFYPNLKPADWQLETQLVQIPSRFR
;
A
#
# COMPACT_ATOMS: atom_id res chain seq x y z
N MET A 1 11.67 -5.09 23.43
CA MET A 1 11.36 -3.72 22.99
C MET A 1 11.56 -3.68 21.48
N VAL A 2 10.53 -4.01 20.70
CA VAL A 2 10.62 -4.01 19.23
C VAL A 2 10.36 -2.58 18.78
N LEU A 3 11.39 -1.90 18.30
CA LEU A 3 11.25 -0.57 17.70
C LEU A 3 10.23 -0.63 16.56
N PRO A 4 9.26 0.30 16.49
CA PRO A 4 8.45 0.45 15.30
C PRO A 4 9.39 0.96 14.21
N ARG A 5 9.85 0.07 13.34
CA ARG A 5 10.60 0.49 12.14
C ARG A 5 9.60 1.22 11.26
N LEU A 6 9.51 2.54 11.43
CA LEU A 6 9.01 3.47 10.44
C LEU A 6 9.87 3.29 9.18
N ARG A 7 9.51 2.32 8.33
CA ARG A 7 10.21 2.10 7.06
C ARG A 7 9.80 3.26 6.14
N PRO A 8 10.76 4.03 5.63
CA PRO A 8 10.48 5.20 4.82
C PRO A 8 9.74 4.75 3.55
N ARG A 9 8.74 5.56 3.21
CA ARG A 9 7.91 5.47 2.00
C ARG A 9 8.75 5.04 0.78
N LEU A 10 8.20 4.10 0.00
CA LEU A 10 8.60 3.78 -1.39
C LEU A 10 9.97 3.09 -1.58
N ARG A 11 10.16 1.90 -1.01
CA ARG A 11 11.10 0.91 -1.59
C ARG A 11 10.31 -0.32 -2.03
N ARG A 12 10.26 -0.53 -3.35
CA ARG A 12 9.73 -1.70 -4.09
C ARG A 12 9.32 -2.88 -3.19
N VAL A 13 8.08 -2.91 -2.72
CA VAL A 13 7.58 -4.03 -1.91
C VAL A 13 6.96 -5.08 -2.84
N ALA A 14 7.79 -5.68 -3.69
CA ALA A 14 7.42 -6.94 -4.34
C ALA A 14 8.30 -8.09 -3.85
N LEU A 15 9.44 -7.77 -3.24
CA LEU A 15 10.44 -8.74 -2.83
C LEU A 15 10.74 -8.59 -1.33
N GLY A 16 11.01 -9.73 -0.70
CA GLY A 16 11.41 -9.81 0.70
C GLY A 16 12.77 -9.15 0.97
N PRO A 17 13.29 -9.23 2.20
CA PRO A 17 14.49 -8.50 2.64
C PRO A 17 15.75 -8.69 1.80
N ASN A 18 15.80 -9.77 1.00
CA ASN A 18 16.92 -10.19 0.19
C ASN A 18 16.67 -10.05 -1.33
N ASP A 19 15.56 -9.43 -1.74
CA ASP A 19 15.18 -9.29 -3.15
C ASP A 19 15.04 -10.62 -3.94
N ASP A 20 14.96 -11.77 -3.25
CA ASP A 20 15.01 -13.12 -3.83
C ASP A 20 13.70 -13.91 -3.71
N THR A 21 12.77 -13.44 -2.88
CA THR A 21 11.53 -14.12 -2.52
C THR A 21 10.36 -13.15 -2.62
N PRO A 22 9.23 -13.52 -3.24
CA PRO A 22 8.04 -12.68 -3.23
C PRO A 22 7.57 -12.50 -1.79
N ASP A 23 7.39 -11.26 -1.34
CA ASP A 23 6.98 -10.99 0.04
C ASP A 23 5.51 -11.38 0.27
N TYR A 24 4.69 -11.46 -0.79
CA TYR A 24 3.22 -11.62 -0.74
C TYR A 24 2.54 -10.77 0.36
N GLY A 25 3.22 -9.69 0.75
CA GLY A 25 2.90 -8.90 1.91
C GLY A 25 1.63 -8.11 1.66
N THR A 26 0.98 -7.73 2.76
CA THR A 26 -0.24 -6.93 2.72
C THR A 26 0.08 -5.51 3.11
N CYS A 27 -0.38 -4.55 2.31
CA CYS A 27 -0.29 -3.14 2.65
C CYS A 27 -1.10 -2.85 3.92
N GLU A 28 -0.44 -2.36 4.97
CA GLU A 28 -1.09 -2.03 6.25
C GLU A 28 -2.15 -0.92 6.14
N CYS A 29 -2.05 -0.09 5.11
CA CYS A 29 -2.97 1.00 4.83
C CYS A 29 -4.24 0.49 4.12
N CYS A 30 -4.12 -0.09 2.92
CA CYS A 30 -5.30 -0.39 2.10
C CYS A 30 -5.63 -1.89 1.99
N GLY A 31 -4.80 -2.77 2.55
CA GLY A 31 -5.04 -4.21 2.50
C GLY A 31 -4.63 -4.88 1.18
N ALA A 32 -4.08 -4.13 0.22
CA ALA A 32 -3.60 -4.72 -1.04
C ALA A 32 -2.50 -5.74 -0.79
N GLN A 33 -2.63 -6.93 -1.37
CA GLN A 33 -1.59 -7.95 -1.40
C GLN A 33 -0.68 -7.74 -2.62
N PHE A 34 0.61 -7.58 -2.36
CA PHE A 34 1.60 -7.36 -3.41
C PHE A 34 1.73 -8.58 -4.34
N GLY A 35 1.69 -8.31 -5.65
CA GLY A 35 1.68 -9.33 -6.70
C GLY A 35 0.30 -9.94 -6.98
N VAL A 36 -0.75 -9.56 -6.25
CA VAL A 36 -2.12 -10.08 -6.40
C VAL A 36 -3.12 -8.97 -6.67
N ASP A 37 -3.07 -7.87 -5.93
CA ASP A 37 -3.97 -6.73 -6.17
C ASP A 37 -3.34 -5.71 -7.13
N ASP A 38 -2.01 -5.75 -7.31
CA ASP A 38 -1.24 -4.84 -8.16
C ASP A 38 -0.45 -5.52 -9.29
N TYR A 39 -0.80 -6.76 -9.67
CA TYR A 39 -0.10 -7.47 -10.78
C TYR A 39 -0.26 -6.79 -12.14
N SER A 40 -1.28 -5.95 -12.31
CA SER A 40 -1.47 -5.11 -13.50
C SER A 40 -1.86 -3.69 -13.13
N VAL A 41 -1.80 -2.80 -14.12
CA VAL A 41 -2.27 -1.40 -13.95
C VAL A 41 -3.78 -1.40 -13.68
N GLU A 42 -4.52 -2.25 -14.38
CA GLU A 42 -5.96 -2.38 -14.28
C GLU A 42 -6.37 -2.94 -12.91
N SER A 43 -5.66 -3.95 -12.41
CA SER A 43 -5.91 -4.51 -11.07
C SER A 43 -5.64 -3.44 -9.99
N SER A 44 -4.51 -2.74 -10.11
CA SER A 44 -4.12 -1.67 -9.18
C SER A 44 -5.17 -0.56 -9.09
N ARG A 45 -5.77 -0.19 -10.24
CA ARG A 45 -6.83 0.81 -10.33
C ARG A 45 -8.13 0.30 -9.74
N SER A 46 -8.55 -0.91 -10.12
CA SER A 46 -9.79 -1.53 -9.64
C SER A 46 -9.79 -1.68 -8.13
N PHE A 47 -8.71 -2.21 -7.56
CA PHE A 47 -8.56 -2.34 -6.12
C PHE A 47 -8.66 -0.99 -5.41
N ARG A 48 -7.95 0.04 -5.92
CA ARG A 48 -8.00 1.37 -5.33
C ARG A 48 -9.38 2.00 -5.41
N GLN A 49 -10.11 1.82 -6.50
CA GLN A 49 -11.47 2.32 -6.63
C GLN A 49 -12.40 1.69 -5.58
N GLN A 50 -12.26 0.39 -5.32
CA GLN A 50 -13.02 -0.29 -4.27
C GLN A 50 -12.65 0.26 -2.88
N TRP A 51 -11.36 0.37 -2.59
CA TRP A 51 -10.89 0.95 -1.33
C TRP A 51 -11.37 2.39 -1.12
N LEU A 52 -11.40 3.21 -2.17
CA LEU A 52 -11.93 4.58 -2.11
C LEU A 52 -13.45 4.61 -1.91
N ALA A 53 -14.19 3.66 -2.48
CA ALA A 53 -15.63 3.53 -2.26
C ALA A 53 -15.97 3.11 -0.81
N GLU A 54 -15.01 2.53 -0.11
CA GLU A 54 -15.05 2.19 1.33
C GLU A 54 -14.41 3.29 2.19
N ASP A 55 -14.52 4.55 1.77
CA ASP A 55 -13.99 5.73 2.48
C ASP A 55 -12.48 5.66 2.79
N ALA A 56 -11.73 4.94 1.96
CA ALA A 56 -10.30 4.71 2.15
C ALA A 56 -9.97 4.14 3.54
N ALA A 57 -10.81 3.21 4.02
CA ALA A 57 -10.67 2.59 5.32
C ALA A 57 -9.28 1.95 5.50
N TRP A 58 -8.65 2.21 6.66
CA TRP A 58 -7.37 1.60 6.96
C TRP A 58 -7.54 0.12 7.29
N PHE A 59 -6.77 -0.76 6.66
CA PHE A 59 -6.83 -2.20 6.90
C PHE A 59 -6.41 -2.56 8.33
N TYR A 60 -5.35 -1.91 8.84
CA TYR A 60 -5.00 -1.93 10.26
C TYR A 60 -5.17 -0.53 10.86
N PRO A 61 -6.35 -0.18 11.39
CA PRO A 61 -6.63 1.17 11.89
C PRO A 61 -5.67 1.67 12.96
N ASN A 62 -5.15 0.75 13.80
CA ASN A 62 -4.19 1.04 14.87
C ASN A 62 -2.79 1.42 14.37
N LEU A 63 -2.50 1.24 13.07
CA LEU A 63 -1.23 1.61 12.45
C LEU A 63 -1.31 2.94 11.68
N LYS A 64 -2.50 3.56 11.58
CA LYS A 64 -2.70 4.84 10.89
C LYS A 64 -1.90 5.96 11.56
N PRO A 65 -0.94 6.61 10.85
CA PRO A 65 -0.25 7.78 11.39
C PRO A 65 -1.22 8.93 11.63
N ALA A 66 -0.98 9.70 12.69
CA ALA A 66 -1.84 10.82 13.08
C ALA A 66 -1.91 11.94 12.03
N ASP A 67 -0.84 12.12 11.24
CA ASP A 67 -0.69 13.13 10.20
C ASP A 67 -0.97 12.58 8.78
N TRP A 68 -1.50 11.36 8.68
CA TRP A 68 -1.79 10.75 7.39
C TRP A 68 -3.01 11.42 6.73
N GLN A 69 -2.83 11.84 5.47
CA GLN A 69 -3.87 12.45 4.64
C GLN A 69 -4.01 11.70 3.32
N LEU A 70 -5.26 11.39 2.93
CA LEU A 70 -5.58 10.60 1.75
C LEU A 70 -5.09 11.29 0.46
N GLU A 71 -5.40 12.57 0.32
CA GLU A 71 -5.08 13.38 -0.86
C GLU A 71 -3.57 13.41 -1.11
N THR A 72 -2.79 13.48 -0.03
CA THR A 72 -1.32 13.45 -0.11
C THR A 72 -0.84 12.12 -0.68
N GLN A 73 -1.48 11.00 -0.35
CA GLN A 73 -1.11 9.70 -0.93
C GLN A 73 -1.53 9.59 -2.39
N LEU A 74 -2.74 10.04 -2.74
CA LEU A 74 -3.26 9.93 -4.10
C LEU A 74 -2.42 10.73 -5.12
N VAL A 75 -1.90 11.90 -4.73
CA VAL A 75 -1.02 12.72 -5.58
C VAL A 75 0.31 12.02 -5.93
N GLN A 76 0.79 11.14 -5.05
CA GLN A 76 2.04 10.39 -5.26
C GLN A 76 1.88 9.23 -6.26
N ILE A 77 0.66 8.89 -6.68
CA ILE A 77 0.43 7.82 -7.64
C ILE A 77 0.90 8.27 -9.03
N PRO A 78 1.82 7.53 -9.67
CA PRO A 78 2.27 7.85 -11.02
C PRO A 78 1.10 7.84 -12.00
N SER A 79 1.13 8.71 -13.03
CA SER A 79 0.03 8.89 -13.98
C SER A 79 -0.46 7.58 -14.62
N ARG A 80 0.44 6.63 -14.90
CA ARG A 80 0.10 5.30 -15.43
C ARG A 80 -0.80 4.49 -14.48
N PHE A 81 -0.72 4.70 -13.17
CA PHE A 81 -1.42 3.94 -12.13
C PHE A 81 -2.58 4.69 -11.47
N ARG A 82 -2.81 5.96 -11.84
CA ARG A 82 -3.98 6.72 -11.39
C ARG A 82 -5.25 6.07 -11.86
#